data_AF-A0A1Y4LUM2-F1
#
_entry.id   AF-A0A1Y4LUM2-F1
#
_cell.length_a   1.000
_cell.length_b   1.000
_cell.length_c   1.000
_cell.angle_alpha   90.00
_cell.angle_beta   90.00
_cell.angle_gamma   90.00
#
_symmetry.space_group_name_H-M   'P 1'
#
loop_
_entity.id
_entity.type
_entity.pdbx_description
1 polymer ?
#
loop_
_entity_poly.entity_id
_entity_poly.type
_entity_poly.pdbx_seq_one_letter_code
_entity_poly.pdbx_strand_id
1 'polypeptide(L)'
;MDAQKLNALQTFLMAHGSSLESLPKARSNQLSKVYDAVEARKQRIQEAKQAASDSAITILSISADTGISRKTFYNNTFLKLYVEESISATEFGRSSETSKEIVGYREQIRELEKRIRLMSIRDVESLNLEHKIAELSRELIEKDSRIRNLEKEYEKACEALREARSQIPSKRAEILPFKRD
;
A
#
# COMPACT_ATOMS: atom_id res chain seq x y z
N MET A 1 -4.02 53.72 9.22
CA MET A 1 -3.88 52.25 9.17
C MET A 1 -3.37 51.92 7.78
N ASP A 2 -2.34 51.09 7.65
CA ASP A 2 -1.89 50.62 6.34
C ASP A 2 -2.96 49.80 5.64
N ALA A 3 -3.00 49.88 4.31
CA ALA A 3 -4.00 49.20 3.48
C ALA A 3 -3.97 47.67 3.68
N GLN A 4 -2.78 47.10 3.87
CA GLN A 4 -2.61 45.67 4.15
C GLN A 4 -3.20 45.26 5.50
N LYS A 5 -2.93 46.06 6.55
CA LYS A 5 -3.48 45.85 7.89
C LYS A 5 -5.00 45.96 7.90
N LEU A 6 -5.54 46.96 7.19
CA LEU A 6 -6.97 47.20 7.10
C LEU A 6 -7.68 46.03 6.39
N ASN A 7 -7.11 45.53 5.30
CA ASN A 7 -7.63 44.36 4.59
C ASN A 7 -7.55 43.08 5.43
N ALA A 8 -6.43 42.84 6.13
CA ALA A 8 -6.27 41.65 6.98
C ALA A 8 -7.28 41.64 8.14
N LEU A 9 -7.47 42.80 8.80
CA LEU A 9 -8.45 42.94 9.87
C LEU A 9 -9.90 42.83 9.36
N GLN A 10 -10.19 43.39 8.18
CA GLN A 10 -11.51 43.28 7.57
C GLN A 10 -11.83 41.84 7.16
N THR A 11 -10.85 41.11 6.61
CA THR A 11 -10.98 39.69 6.27
C THR A 11 -11.23 38.85 7.53
N PHE A 12 -10.49 39.10 8.61
CA PHE A 12 -10.69 38.43 9.90
C PHE A 12 -12.09 38.68 10.47
N LEU A 13 -12.54 39.94 10.46
CA LEU A 13 -13.87 40.29 10.98
C LEU A 13 -14.99 39.70 10.13
N MET A 14 -14.87 39.73 8.80
CA MET A 14 -15.85 39.13 7.88
C MET A 14 -15.97 37.62 8.09
N ALA A 15 -14.85 36.93 8.30
CA ALA A 15 -14.83 35.50 8.63
C ALA A 15 -15.54 35.17 9.96
N HIS A 16 -15.67 36.15 10.85
CA HIS A 16 -16.37 36.04 12.13
C HIS A 16 -17.71 36.80 12.15
N GLY A 17 -18.29 37.07 10.98
CA GLY A 17 -19.63 37.66 10.84
C GLY A 17 -19.73 39.11 11.30
N SER A 18 -18.63 39.85 11.36
CA SER A 18 -18.56 41.25 11.79
C SER A 18 -17.90 42.14 10.74
N SER A 19 -18.12 43.45 10.82
CA SER A 19 -17.44 44.43 9.94
C SER A 19 -16.68 45.48 10.75
N LEU A 20 -15.63 46.04 10.15
CA LEU A 20 -14.79 47.06 10.79
C LEU A 20 -15.58 48.35 11.13
N GLU A 21 -16.63 48.62 10.35
CA GLU A 21 -17.56 49.75 10.54
C GLU A 21 -18.59 49.50 11.66
N SER A 22 -18.92 48.23 11.93
CA SER A 22 -19.85 47.86 13.02
C SER A 22 -19.22 47.94 14.42
N LEU A 23 -17.89 48.04 14.50
CA LEU A 23 -17.16 48.05 15.76
C LEU A 23 -17.01 49.47 16.34
N PRO A 24 -17.18 49.65 17.67
CA PRO A 24 -16.80 50.89 18.33
C PRO A 24 -15.34 51.24 18.07
N LYS A 25 -15.03 52.53 17.86
CA LYS A 25 -13.67 53.04 17.59
C LYS A 25 -12.63 52.53 18.61
N ALA A 26 -13.01 52.40 19.88
CA ALA A 26 -12.14 51.86 20.92
C ALA A 26 -11.72 50.41 20.67
N ARG A 27 -12.65 49.54 20.24
CA ARG A 27 -12.37 48.13 19.92
C ARG A 27 -11.56 47.99 18.64
N SER A 28 -11.85 48.82 17.63
CA SER A 28 -11.06 48.88 16.40
C SER A 28 -9.59 49.25 16.70
N ASN A 29 -9.37 50.24 17.59
CA ASN A 29 -8.02 50.61 18.02
C ASN A 29 -7.31 49.53 18.84
N GLN A 30 -8.03 48.79 19.69
CA GLN A 30 -7.45 47.65 20.41
C GLN A 30 -7.04 46.53 19.46
N LEU A 31 -7.92 46.15 18.53
CA LEU A 31 -7.66 45.12 17.53
C LEU A 31 -6.47 45.49 16.63
N SER A 32 -6.37 46.77 16.27
CA SER A 32 -5.24 47.36 15.56
C SER A 32 -3.91 47.12 16.30
N LYS A 33 -3.86 47.37 17.61
CA LYS A 33 -2.64 47.17 18.42
C LYS A 33 -2.29 45.69 18.57
N VAL A 34 -3.30 44.83 18.74
CA VAL A 34 -3.10 43.37 18.80
C VAL A 34 -2.52 42.85 17.50
N TYR A 35 -3.03 43.32 16.36
CA TYR A 35 -2.49 42.97 15.05
C TYR A 35 -1.01 43.33 14.93
N ASP A 36 -0.63 44.56 15.29
CA ASP A 36 0.78 44.98 15.22
C ASP A 36 1.68 44.10 16.10
N ALA A 37 1.22 43.78 17.31
CA ALA A 37 1.96 42.93 18.23
C ALA A 37 2.11 41.48 17.70
N VAL A 38 1.08 40.95 17.04
CA VAL A 38 1.09 39.61 16.44
C VAL A 38 2.02 39.57 15.22
N GLU A 39 1.92 40.54 14.31
CA GLU A 39 2.78 40.59 13.12
C GLU A 39 4.25 40.81 13.50
N ALA A 40 4.55 41.70 14.44
CA ALA A 40 5.91 41.86 14.96
C ALA A 40 6.44 40.57 15.62
N ARG A 41 5.57 39.75 16.21
CA ARG A 41 5.96 38.46 16.78
C ARG A 41 6.15 37.39 15.70
N LYS A 42 5.32 37.36 14.67
CA LYS A 42 5.50 36.48 13.49
C LYS A 42 6.82 36.76 12.79
N GLN A 43 7.15 38.04 12.59
CA GLN A 43 8.40 38.43 11.98
C GLN A 43 9.60 37.94 12.80
N ARG A 44 9.61 38.16 14.12
CA ARG A 44 10.66 37.63 15.01
C ARG A 44 10.77 36.10 14.97
N ILE A 45 9.65 35.39 14.88
CA ILE A 45 9.65 33.92 14.72
C ILE A 45 10.28 33.53 13.38
N GLN A 46 9.97 34.25 12.31
CA GLN A 46 10.53 34.00 10.99
C GLN A 46 12.04 34.28 10.97
N GLU A 47 12.49 35.38 11.56
CA GLU A 47 13.91 35.71 11.72
C GLU A 47 14.64 34.66 12.57
N ALA A 48 14.05 34.23 13.69
CA ALA A 48 14.62 33.18 14.52
C ALA A 48 14.69 31.82 13.78
N LYS A 49 13.69 31.50 12.97
CA LYS A 49 13.67 30.28 12.13
C LYS A 49 14.78 30.35 11.07
N GLN A 50 14.97 31.51 10.44
CA GLN A 50 16.02 31.71 9.46
C GLN A 50 17.40 31.60 10.11
N ALA A 51 17.61 32.28 11.24
CA ALA A 51 18.86 32.19 12.01
C ALA A 51 19.16 30.76 12.49
N ALA A 52 18.14 29.99 12.89
CA ALA A 52 18.28 28.58 13.24
C ALA A 52 18.64 27.70 12.03
N SER A 53 18.09 27.98 10.86
CA SER A 53 18.45 27.30 9.61
C SER A 53 19.88 27.62 9.18
N ASP A 54 20.29 28.87 9.28
CA ASP A 54 21.62 29.33 8.86
C ASP A 54 22.71 28.84 9.83
N SER A 55 22.38 28.65 11.10
CA SER A 55 23.27 28.08 12.13
C SER A 55 23.25 26.55 12.20
N ALA A 56 22.44 25.88 11.37
CA ALA A 56 22.41 24.42 11.32
C ALA A 56 23.76 23.89 10.83
N ILE A 57 24.34 22.95 11.59
CA ILE A 57 25.56 22.25 11.19
C ILE A 57 25.19 21.39 9.97
N THR A 58 25.75 21.72 8.81
CA THR A 58 25.55 20.97 7.57
C THR A 58 26.85 20.98 6.78
N ILE A 59 27.03 20.02 5.87
CA ILE A 59 28.17 20.05 4.95
C ILE A 59 28.18 21.35 4.13
N LEU A 60 27.01 21.93 3.87
CA LEU A 60 26.84 23.22 3.21
C LEU A 60 27.43 24.38 4.04
N SER A 61 27.02 24.54 5.30
CA SER A 61 27.49 25.62 6.16
C SER A 61 28.97 25.48 6.49
N ILE A 62 29.41 24.27 6.87
CA ILE A 62 30.83 24.01 7.18
C ILE A 62 31.72 24.19 5.95
N SER A 63 31.25 23.84 4.74
CA SER A 63 31.97 24.11 3.50
C SER A 63 32.17 25.61 3.24
N ALA A 64 31.17 26.43 3.55
CA ALA A 64 31.26 27.88 3.43
C ALA A 64 32.24 28.46 4.47
N ASP A 65 32.17 27.99 5.71
CA ASP A 65 33.01 28.50 6.81
C ASP A 65 34.48 28.10 6.69
N THR A 66 34.75 26.88 6.19
CA THR A 66 36.12 26.34 6.07
C THR A 66 36.76 26.63 4.72
N GLY A 67 35.99 27.07 3.72
CA GLY A 67 36.45 27.23 2.35
C GLY A 67 36.73 25.91 1.62
N ILE A 68 36.48 24.76 2.25
CA ILE A 68 36.64 23.44 1.64
C ILE A 68 35.43 23.14 0.74
N SER A 69 35.66 22.72 -0.50
CA SER A 69 34.56 22.40 -1.41
C SER A 69 33.69 21.26 -0.88
N ARG A 70 32.37 21.33 -1.08
CA ARG A 70 31.44 20.24 -0.71
C ARG A 70 31.82 18.91 -1.35
N LYS A 71 32.35 18.92 -2.58
CA LYS A 71 32.84 17.72 -3.27
C LYS A 71 33.96 17.05 -2.48
N THR A 72 34.84 17.83 -1.87
CA THR A 72 35.91 17.32 -1.00
C THR A 72 35.35 16.64 0.25
N PHE A 73 34.32 17.21 0.89
CA PHE A 73 33.63 16.55 2.01
C PHE A 73 33.04 15.20 1.58
N TYR A 74 32.30 15.14 0.46
CA TYR A 74 31.68 13.89 0.01
C TYR A 74 32.69 12.84 -0.45
N ASN A 75 33.86 13.26 -0.95
CA ASN A 75 34.92 12.36 -1.39
C ASN A 75 35.85 11.91 -0.25
N ASN A 76 35.79 12.54 0.92
CA ASN A 76 36.61 12.19 2.07
C ASN A 76 35.73 11.64 3.21
N THR A 77 35.87 10.35 3.47
CA THR A 77 35.08 9.62 4.47
C THR A 77 35.18 10.23 5.86
N PHE A 78 36.36 10.68 6.30
CA PHE A 78 36.54 11.24 7.64
C PHE A 78 35.89 12.62 7.77
N LEU A 79 36.03 13.49 6.77
CA LEU A 79 35.40 14.82 6.78
C LEU A 79 33.87 14.71 6.77
N LYS A 80 33.33 13.78 5.98
CA LYS A 80 31.90 13.49 5.95
C LYS A 80 31.40 12.97 7.30
N LEU A 81 32.03 11.92 7.82
CA LEU A 81 31.64 11.28 9.08
C LEU A 81 31.70 12.26 10.25
N TYR A 82 32.73 13.10 10.33
CA TYR A 82 32.88 14.07 11.41
C TYR A 82 31.74 15.09 11.43
N VAL A 83 31.34 15.61 10.28
CA VAL A 83 30.21 16.54 10.18
C VAL A 83 28.89 15.83 10.51
N GLU A 84 28.69 14.61 10.00
CA GLU A 84 27.49 13.80 10.28
C GLU A 84 27.35 13.40 11.76
N GLU A 85 28.45 13.08 12.43
CA GLU A 85 28.49 12.78 13.87
C GLU A 85 28.24 14.04 14.71
N SER A 86 28.80 15.18 14.30
CA SER A 86 28.58 16.47 14.96
C SER A 86 27.10 16.91 14.88
N ILE A 87 26.44 16.65 13.75
CA ILE A 87 24.99 16.86 13.59
C ILE A 87 24.21 15.99 14.58
N SER A 88 24.62 14.72 14.71
CA SER A 88 23.98 13.75 15.59
C SER A 88 24.21 14.05 17.09
N ALA A 89 25.32 14.73 17.42
CA ALA A 89 25.71 15.07 18.79
C ALA A 89 25.06 16.37 19.30
N THR A 90 24.70 17.32 18.43
CA THR A 90 23.98 18.52 18.85
C THR A 90 22.57 18.20 19.34
N GLU A 91 22.12 18.88 20.41
CA GLU A 91 20.79 18.68 21.00
C GLU A 91 19.63 18.96 20.02
N PHE A 92 19.89 19.64 18.89
CA PHE A 92 18.96 19.80 17.76
C PHE A 92 18.71 18.50 16.98
N GLY A 93 19.64 17.55 17.02
CA GLY A 93 19.47 16.17 16.54
C GLY A 93 18.74 15.26 17.54
N ARG A 94 18.69 15.65 18.83
CA ARG A 94 17.94 14.95 19.89
C ARG A 94 16.56 15.53 20.15
N SER A 95 16.27 16.74 19.70
CA SER A 95 14.98 17.39 19.86
C SER A 95 14.09 17.16 18.63
N SER A 96 13.35 16.07 18.66
CA SER A 96 11.91 16.19 18.90
C SER A 96 11.31 14.82 19.17
N GLU A 97 10.36 14.72 20.07
CA GLU A 97 9.46 13.56 20.13
C GLU A 97 8.89 13.21 18.73
N THR A 98 8.73 14.22 17.87
CA THR A 98 8.36 14.08 16.46
C THR A 98 9.35 13.25 15.64
N SER A 99 10.66 13.33 15.88
CA SER A 99 11.68 12.54 15.16
C SER A 99 11.58 11.05 15.52
N LYS A 100 11.34 10.73 16.80
CA LYS A 100 11.10 9.35 17.25
C LYS A 100 9.77 8.80 16.73
N GLU A 101 8.73 9.61 16.74
CA GLU A 101 7.43 9.27 16.15
C GLU A 101 7.54 9.04 14.64
N ILE A 102 8.29 9.87 13.91
CA ILE A 102 8.55 9.69 12.48
C ILE A 102 9.28 8.37 12.21
N VAL A 103 10.26 8.01 13.03
CA VAL A 103 10.94 6.71 12.93
C VAL A 103 9.95 5.56 13.19
N GLY A 104 9.09 5.68 14.21
CA GLY A 104 8.04 4.72 14.50
C GLY A 104 7.03 4.56 13.36
N TYR A 105 6.55 5.66 12.77
CA TYR A 105 5.65 5.63 11.62
C TYR A 105 6.30 5.04 10.39
N ARG A 106 7.59 5.29 10.15
CA ARG A 106 8.33 4.66 9.05
C ARG A 106 8.41 3.15 9.21
N GLU A 107 8.61 2.67 10.43
CA GLU A 107 8.64 1.22 10.69
C GLU A 107 7.25 0.58 10.50
N GLN A 108 6.19 1.25 10.97
CA GLN A 108 4.82 0.81 10.71
C GLN A 108 4.50 0.77 9.21
N ILE A 109 4.95 1.76 8.44
CA ILE A 109 4.79 1.78 6.97
C ILE A 109 5.49 0.56 6.35
N ARG A 110 6.72 0.26 6.75
CA ARG A 110 7.44 -0.93 6.24
C ARG A 110 6.73 -2.23 6.58
N GLU A 111 6.21 -2.36 7.80
CA GLU A 111 5.47 -3.54 8.25
C GLU A 111 4.17 -3.70 7.42
N LEU A 112 3.44 -2.61 7.20
CA LEU A 112 2.23 -2.59 6.39
C LEU A 112 2.53 -2.93 4.93
N GLU A 113 3.58 -2.37 4.33
CA GLU A 113 4.02 -2.69 2.97
C GLU A 113 4.41 -4.17 2.82
N LYS A 114 5.05 -4.75 3.84
CA LYS A 114 5.35 -6.19 3.87
C LYS A 114 4.07 -7.02 3.93
N ARG A 115 3.11 -6.63 4.75
CA ARG A 115 1.81 -7.31 4.87
C ARG A 115 1.00 -7.23 3.57
N ILE A 116 0.96 -6.07 2.92
CA ILE A 116 0.30 -5.89 1.61
C ILE A 116 0.92 -6.81 0.57
N ARG A 117 2.27 -6.91 0.52
CA ARG A 117 2.95 -7.84 -0.40
C ARG A 117 2.56 -9.28 -0.16
N LEU A 118 2.53 -9.73 1.10
CA LEU A 118 2.11 -11.10 1.44
C LEU A 118 0.65 -11.36 1.07
N MET A 119 -0.24 -10.39 1.28
CA MET A 119 -1.64 -10.52 0.87
C MET A 119 -1.78 -10.62 -0.65
N SER A 120 -1.04 -9.80 -1.41
CA SER A 120 -1.05 -9.86 -2.87
C SER A 120 -0.57 -11.22 -3.40
N ILE A 121 0.46 -11.81 -2.80
CA ILE A 121 0.93 -13.16 -3.17
C ILE A 121 -0.17 -14.19 -2.92
N ARG A 122 -0.76 -14.16 -1.72
CA ARG A 122 -1.84 -15.07 -1.35
C ARG A 122 -3.04 -14.95 -2.29
N ASP A 123 -3.44 -13.73 -2.66
CA ASP A 123 -4.60 -13.53 -3.52
C ASP A 123 -4.34 -14.07 -4.94
N VAL A 124 -3.11 -13.97 -5.46
CA VAL A 124 -2.69 -14.63 -6.71
C VAL A 124 -2.76 -16.16 -6.59
N GLU A 125 -2.28 -16.72 -5.48
CA GLU A 125 -2.35 -18.17 -5.23
C GLU A 125 -3.80 -18.66 -5.13
N SER A 126 -4.67 -17.92 -4.44
CA SER A 126 -6.10 -18.23 -4.35
C SER A 126 -6.75 -18.26 -5.73
N LEU A 127 -6.49 -17.27 -6.59
CA LEU A 127 -7.01 -17.26 -7.95
C LEU A 127 -6.51 -18.46 -8.78
N ASN A 128 -5.22 -18.80 -8.66
CA ASN A 128 -4.66 -19.97 -9.35
C ASN A 128 -5.33 -21.28 -8.89
N LEU A 129 -5.61 -21.42 -7.59
CA LEU A 129 -6.32 -22.57 -7.06
C LEU A 129 -7.76 -22.63 -7.54
N GLU A 130 -8.48 -21.51 -7.57
CA GLU A 130 -9.83 -21.42 -8.10
C GLU A 130 -9.88 -21.84 -9.58
N HIS A 131 -8.93 -21.35 -10.39
CA HIS A 131 -8.80 -21.78 -11.78
C HIS A 131 -8.55 -23.29 -11.90
N LYS A 132 -7.69 -23.86 -11.04
CA LYS A 132 -7.42 -25.30 -11.04
C LYS A 132 -8.64 -26.12 -10.66
N ILE A 133 -9.42 -25.68 -9.66
CA ILE A 133 -10.67 -26.31 -9.27
C ILE A 133 -11.67 -26.29 -10.43
N ALA A 134 -11.78 -25.17 -11.15
CA ALA A 134 -12.66 -25.04 -12.29
C ALA A 134 -12.25 -25.93 -13.49
N GLU A 135 -10.94 -26.10 -13.73
CA GLU A 135 -10.44 -27.09 -14.70
C GLU A 135 -10.79 -28.52 -14.29
N LEU A 136 -10.42 -28.92 -13.07
CA LEU A 136 -10.64 -30.29 -12.59
C LEU A 136 -12.13 -30.64 -12.55
N SER A 137 -12.99 -29.68 -12.22
CA SER A 137 -14.44 -29.87 -12.25
C SER A 137 -14.96 -30.12 -13.66
N ARG A 138 -14.42 -29.43 -14.67
CA ARG A 138 -14.77 -29.67 -16.08
C ARG A 138 -14.30 -31.05 -16.54
N GLU A 139 -13.05 -31.41 -16.22
CA GLU A 139 -12.52 -32.74 -16.53
C GLU A 139 -13.35 -33.85 -15.90
N LEU A 140 -13.78 -33.68 -14.65
CA LEU A 140 -14.63 -34.64 -13.95
C LEU A 140 -15.97 -34.84 -14.67
N ILE A 141 -16.64 -33.74 -15.05
CA ILE A 141 -17.90 -33.79 -15.82
C ILE A 141 -17.71 -34.52 -17.16
N GLU A 142 -16.62 -34.24 -17.87
CA GLU A 142 -16.31 -34.91 -19.13
C GLU A 142 -16.08 -36.41 -18.92
N LYS A 143 -15.31 -36.80 -17.90
CA LYS A 143 -15.07 -38.21 -17.57
C LYS A 143 -16.36 -38.92 -17.19
N ASP A 144 -17.20 -38.32 -16.36
CA ASP A 144 -18.50 -38.87 -15.96
C ASP A 144 -19.44 -39.05 -17.17
N SER A 145 -19.43 -38.11 -18.11
CA SER A 145 -20.21 -38.23 -19.35
C SER A 145 -19.72 -39.41 -20.21
N ARG A 146 -18.40 -39.61 -20.27
CA ARG A 146 -17.78 -40.70 -21.01
C ARG A 146 -18.08 -42.06 -20.38
N ILE A 147 -18.01 -42.16 -19.05
CA ILE A 147 -18.39 -43.38 -18.31
C ILE A 147 -19.84 -43.73 -18.61
N ARG A 148 -20.77 -42.78 -18.48
CA ARG A 148 -22.19 -43.01 -18.77
C ARG A 148 -22.45 -43.48 -20.21
N ASN A 149 -21.70 -42.95 -21.18
CA ASN A 149 -21.82 -43.40 -22.57
C ASN A 149 -21.30 -44.83 -22.75
N LEU A 150 -20.15 -45.16 -22.16
CA LEU A 150 -19.59 -46.52 -22.20
C LEU A 150 -20.50 -47.54 -21.50
N GLU A 151 -21.12 -47.16 -20.38
CA GLU A 151 -22.10 -48.01 -19.68
C GLU A 151 -23.30 -48.32 -20.58
N LYS A 152 -23.84 -47.33 -21.29
CA LYS A 152 -24.92 -47.53 -22.27
C LYS A 152 -24.51 -48.43 -23.44
N GLU A 153 -23.30 -48.23 -23.96
CA GLU A 153 -22.76 -49.08 -25.04
C GLU A 153 -22.59 -50.53 -24.58
N TYR A 154 -22.09 -50.73 -23.36
CA TYR A 154 -21.94 -52.04 -22.75
C TYR A 154 -23.28 -52.74 -22.53
N GLU A 155 -24.28 -52.00 -22.05
CA GLU A 155 -25.64 -52.53 -21.85
C GLU A 155 -26.25 -53.01 -23.17
N LYS A 156 -26.17 -52.20 -24.23
CA LYS A 156 -26.61 -52.58 -25.59
C LYS A 156 -25.87 -53.82 -26.11
N ALA A 157 -24.56 -53.90 -25.90
CA ALA A 157 -23.77 -55.06 -26.31
C ALA A 157 -24.21 -56.33 -25.57
N CYS A 158 -24.54 -56.20 -24.28
CA CYS A 158 -25.06 -57.30 -23.47
C CYS A 158 -26.45 -57.76 -23.94
N GLU A 159 -27.34 -56.83 -24.30
CA GLU A 159 -28.65 -57.14 -24.89
C GLU A 159 -28.50 -57.89 -26.22
N ALA A 160 -27.70 -57.36 -27.15
CA ALA A 160 -27.42 -58.01 -28.43
C ALA A 160 -26.84 -59.41 -28.26
N LEU A 161 -25.96 -59.61 -27.26
CA LEU A 161 -25.38 -60.92 -26.96
C LEU A 161 -26.42 -61.88 -26.37
N ARG A 162 -27.37 -61.40 -25.55
CA ARG A 162 -28.50 -62.20 -25.05
C ARG A 162 -29.42 -62.63 -26.19
N GLU A 163 -29.75 -61.72 -27.10
CA GLU A 163 -30.56 -62.02 -28.30
C GLU A 163 -29.87 -63.03 -29.21
N ALA A 164 -28.58 -62.84 -29.49
CA ALA A 164 -27.81 -63.81 -30.28
C ALA A 164 -27.79 -65.19 -29.61
N ARG A 165 -27.65 -65.26 -28.27
CA ARG A 165 -27.70 -66.53 -27.52
C ARG A 165 -29.08 -67.19 -27.56
N SER A 166 -30.17 -66.43 -27.50
CA SER A 166 -31.53 -67.01 -27.54
C SER A 166 -31.90 -67.55 -28.91
N GLN A 167 -31.27 -67.06 -29.98
CA GLN A 167 -31.42 -67.56 -31.34
C GLN A 167 -30.61 -68.83 -31.63
N ILE A 168 -29.68 -69.23 -30.76
CA ILE A 168 -28.96 -70.51 -30.91
C ILE A 168 -29.93 -71.63 -30.52
N PRO A 169 -30.31 -72.53 -31.44
CA PRO A 169 -31.17 -73.66 -31.10
C PRO A 169 -30.47 -74.51 -30.03
N SER A 170 -31.20 -74.84 -28.97
CA SER A 170 -30.78 -75.85 -27.99
C SER A 170 -30.54 -77.17 -28.72
N LYS A 171 -29.30 -77.41 -29.16
CA LYS A 171 -28.86 -78.72 -29.60
C LYS A 171 -28.77 -79.59 -28.35
N ARG A 172 -29.92 -80.10 -27.89
CA ARG A 172 -29.94 -81.44 -27.29
C ARG A 172 -29.52 -82.38 -28.40
N ALA A 173 -28.23 -82.64 -28.48
CA ALA A 173 -27.71 -83.73 -29.29
C ALA A 173 -28.37 -85.01 -28.74
N GLU A 174 -29.29 -85.59 -29.50
CA GLU A 174 -29.70 -86.97 -29.28
C GLU A 174 -28.43 -87.82 -29.42
N ILE A 175 -27.93 -88.33 -28.29
CA ILE A 175 -26.82 -89.29 -28.29
C ILE A 175 -27.39 -90.58 -28.86
N LEU A 176 -27.22 -90.78 -30.17
CA LEU A 176 -27.52 -92.05 -30.80
C LEU A 176 -26.47 -93.08 -30.36
N PRO A 177 -26.88 -94.23 -29.81
CA PRO A 177 -25.94 -95.25 -29.37
C PRO A 177 -25.27 -95.89 -30.59
N PHE A 178 -23.94 -95.90 -30.57
CA PHE A 178 -23.12 -96.58 -31.57
C PHE A 178 -23.43 -98.08 -31.56
N LYS A 179 -23.91 -98.63 -32.67
CA LYS A 179 -23.92 -100.09 -32.87
C LYS A 179 -22.48 -100.53 -33.14
N ARG A 180 -22.00 -101.49 -32.35
CA ARG A 180 -20.76 -102.23 -32.61
C ARG A 180 -21.11 -103.42 -33.49
N ASP A 181 -20.46 -103.51 -34.65
CA ASP A 181 -20.38 -104.73 -35.44
C ASP A 181 -19.43 -105.74 -34.78
#